data_AF-A0A9D0XLU9-F1
#
_entry.id   AF-A0A9D0XLU9-F1
#
_cell.length_a   1.000
_cell.length_b   1.000
_cell.length_c   1.000
_cell.angle_alpha   90.00
_cell.angle_beta   90.00
_cell.angle_gamma   90.00
#
_symmetry.space_group_name_H-M   'P 1'
#
loop_
_entity.id
_entity.type
_entity.pdbx_description
1 polymer ?
#
loop_
_entity_poly.entity_id
_entity_poly.type
_entity_poly.pdbx_seq_one_letter_code
_entity_poly.pdbx_strand_id
1 'polypeptide(L)'
;MLNYALKRRILFSAYWTIYSGSTFSSPTGFYTYNHRTIPIFDKKNNDRLPTYRRLDVAFKFVLNKKPDARFRHDLTFSIYNLLGHKNIVAVNFNHSLNDKGNPVIKANLLAESELVATRAYLLQFFPSLTYKMNL
;
A
#
# COMPACT_ATOMS: atom_id res chain seq x y z
N MET A 1 -15.73 5.35 9.69
CA MET A 1 -14.80 5.54 10.82
C MET A 1 -15.56 5.28 12.11
N LEU A 2 -14.99 4.52 13.03
CA LEU A 2 -15.55 4.22 14.35
C LEU A 2 -14.71 4.93 15.41
N ASN A 3 -15.37 5.60 16.36
CA ASN A 3 -14.72 6.20 17.52
C ASN A 3 -15.50 5.80 18.77
N TYR A 4 -14.79 5.36 19.80
CA TYR A 4 -15.40 4.87 21.03
C TYR A 4 -14.56 5.25 22.25
N ALA A 5 -15.21 5.78 23.30
CA ALA A 5 -14.56 6.07 24.56
C ALA A 5 -14.60 4.82 25.46
N LEU A 6 -13.54 4.00 25.41
CA LEU A 6 -13.39 2.81 26.26
C LEU A 6 -13.41 3.15 27.75
N LYS A 7 -12.73 4.24 28.12
CA LYS A 7 -12.74 4.85 29.45
C LYS A 7 -12.66 6.36 29.31
N ARG A 8 -12.89 7.08 30.41
CA ARG A 8 -12.76 8.55 30.47
C ARG A 8 -11.41 9.11 29.96
N ARG A 9 -10.36 8.28 29.92
CA ARG A 9 -9.01 8.63 29.46
C ARG A 9 -8.49 7.79 28.29
N ILE A 10 -9.28 6.84 27.80
CA ILE A 10 -8.85 5.92 26.75
C ILE A 10 -9.88 6.01 25.65
N LEU A 11 -9.44 6.58 24.53
CA LEU A 11 -10.23 6.72 23.32
C LEU A 11 -9.70 5.73 22.30
N PHE A 12 -10.61 4.98 21.70
CA PHE A 12 -10.34 4.04 20.62
C PHE A 12 -10.91 4.58 19.33
N SER A 13 -10.13 4.45 18.26
CA SER A 13 -10.53 4.80 16.91
C SER A 13 -10.20 3.64 15.98
N ALA A 14 -11.13 3.30 15.10
CA ALA A 14 -10.92 2.33 14.03
C ALA A 14 -11.37 2.89 12.69
N TYR A 15 -10.59 2.61 11.66
CA TYR A 15 -10.89 3.00 10.29
C TYR A 15 -10.74 1.78 9.39
N TRP A 16 -11.86 1.36 8.81
CA TRP A 16 -11.91 0.30 7.80
C TRP A 16 -12.16 0.94 6.45
N THR A 17 -11.31 0.64 5.48
CA THR A 17 -11.51 1.01 4.07
C THR A 17 -11.41 -0.21 3.19
N ILE A 18 -12.34 -0.29 2.24
CA ILE A 18 -12.36 -1.30 1.19
C ILE A 18 -12.75 -0.63 -0.12
N TYR A 19 -12.00 -0.92 -1.18
CA TYR A 19 -12.36 -0.46 -2.52
C TYR A 19 -11.91 -1.47 -3.56
N SER A 20 -12.68 -1.56 -4.65
CA SER A 20 -12.29 -2.36 -5.80
C SER A 20 -10.98 -1.82 -6.37
N GLY A 21 -10.03 -2.69 -6.70
CA GLY A 21 -8.80 -2.26 -7.34
C GLY A 21 -9.07 -1.53 -8.66
N SER A 22 -8.15 -0.65 -9.03
CA SER A 22 -8.18 0.08 -10.29
C SER A 22 -8.02 -0.88 -11.47
N THR A 23 -8.73 -0.62 -12.56
CA THR A 23 -8.54 -1.36 -13.81
C THR A 23 -7.29 -0.90 -14.52
N PHE A 24 -6.60 -1.81 -15.20
CA PHE A 24 -5.43 -1.52 -16.02
C PHE A 24 -5.47 -2.36 -17.30
N SER A 25 -4.69 -1.96 -18.31
CA SER A 25 -4.55 -2.73 -19.55
C SER A 25 -3.35 -3.66 -19.44
N SER A 26 -3.60 -4.96 -19.37
CA SER A 26 -2.58 -6.00 -19.49
C SER A 26 -2.46 -6.46 -20.95
N PRO A 27 -1.27 -6.86 -21.41
CA PRO A 27 -1.11 -7.44 -22.74
C PRO A 27 -1.87 -8.77 -22.83
N THR A 28 -2.66 -8.96 -23.88
CA THR A 28 -3.45 -10.19 -24.11
C THR A 28 -2.65 -11.26 -24.82
N GLY A 29 -1.52 -10.89 -25.43
CA GLY A 29 -0.60 -11.81 -26.07
C GLY A 29 0.71 -11.11 -26.41
N PHE A 30 1.67 -11.90 -26.87
CA PHE A 30 2.97 -11.40 -27.31
C PHE A 30 3.25 -11.98 -28.70
N TYR A 31 3.76 -11.17 -29.61
CA TYR A 31 4.23 -11.62 -30.91
C TYR A 31 5.71 -11.30 -31.07
N THR A 32 6.47 -12.26 -31.59
CA THR A 32 7.91 -12.12 -31.81
C THR A 32 8.16 -11.76 -33.27
N TYR A 33 8.77 -10.59 -33.51
CA TYR A 33 9.20 -10.15 -34.83
C TYR A 33 10.64 -9.65 -34.76
N ASN A 34 11.51 -10.13 -35.64
CA ASN A 34 12.94 -9.75 -35.66
C ASN A 34 13.62 -9.85 -34.28
N HIS A 35 13.41 -10.97 -33.56
CA HIS A 35 13.97 -11.22 -32.22
C HIS A 35 13.53 -10.20 -31.15
N ARG A 36 12.42 -9.48 -31.39
CA ARG A 36 11.80 -8.56 -30.42
C ARG A 36 10.40 -9.05 -30.08
N THR A 37 10.13 -9.17 -28.79
CA THR A 37 8.82 -9.51 -28.24
C THR A 37 7.97 -8.25 -28.10
N ILE A 38 6.90 -8.14 -28.88
CA ILE A 38 5.99 -7.00 -28.87
C ILE A 38 4.69 -7.40 -28.15
N PRO A 39 4.30 -6.68 -27.08
CA PRO A 39 3.02 -6.91 -26.41
C PRO A 39 1.85 -6.45 -27.28
N ILE A 40 0.83 -7.30 -27.40
CA ILE A 40 -0.43 -7.00 -28.09
C ILE A 40 -1.48 -6.64 -27.03
N PHE A 41 -2.12 -5.49 -27.21
CA PHE A 41 -3.23 -5.03 -26.38
C PHE A 41 -4.52 -5.06 -27.22
N ASP A 42 -5.45 -5.94 -26.87
CA ASP A 42 -6.76 -6.01 -27.53
C ASP A 42 -7.76 -5.02 -26.90
N LYS A 43 -8.08 -5.21 -25.61
CA LYS A 43 -9.05 -4.39 -24.88
C LYS A 43 -8.39 -3.49 -23.86
N LYS A 44 -8.85 -2.23 -23.80
CA LYS A 44 -8.49 -1.30 -22.72
C LYS A 44 -9.11 -1.76 -21.40
N ASN A 45 -8.40 -1.61 -20.28
CA ASN A 45 -8.90 -1.96 -18.94
C ASN A 45 -9.35 -3.42 -18.81
N ASN A 46 -8.69 -4.34 -19.49
CA ASN A 46 -9.01 -5.77 -19.50
C ASN A 46 -8.65 -6.51 -18.21
N ASP A 47 -7.87 -5.91 -17.33
CA ASP A 47 -7.47 -6.49 -16.04
C ASP A 47 -7.71 -5.50 -14.89
N ARG A 48 -7.66 -6.00 -13.65
CA ARG A 48 -7.94 -5.23 -12.45
C ARG A 48 -7.00 -5.60 -11.31
N LEU A 49 -6.50 -4.60 -10.62
CA LEU A 49 -5.75 -4.82 -9.38
C LEU A 49 -6.61 -5.56 -8.35
N PRO A 50 -6.01 -6.40 -7.49
CA PRO A 50 -6.74 -7.01 -6.39
C PRO A 50 -7.45 -5.97 -5.53
N THR A 51 -8.58 -6.37 -4.95
CA THR A 51 -9.36 -5.54 -4.03
C THR A 51 -8.48 -5.01 -2.89
N TYR A 52 -8.49 -3.70 -2.69
CA TYR A 52 -7.78 -3.08 -1.59
C TYR A 52 -8.61 -3.16 -0.32
N ARG A 53 -7.97 -3.53 0.79
CA ARG A 53 -8.58 -3.51 2.12
C ARG A 53 -7.55 -3.13 3.18
N ARG A 54 -7.94 -2.26 4.09
CA ARG A 54 -7.07 -1.78 5.16
C ARG A 54 -7.88 -1.49 6.41
N LEU A 55 -7.38 -2.00 7.54
CA LEU A 55 -7.86 -1.69 8.87
C LEU A 55 -6.78 -0.90 9.60
N ASP A 56 -7.10 0.32 10.02
CA ASP A 56 -6.27 1.12 10.89
C ASP A 56 -6.94 1.23 12.25
N VAL A 57 -6.15 1.08 13.31
CA VAL A 57 -6.62 1.20 14.69
C VAL A 57 -5.73 2.17 15.45
N ALA A 58 -6.32 2.95 16.34
CA ALA A 58 -5.61 3.88 17.19
C ALA A 58 -6.20 3.90 18.60
N PHE A 59 -5.31 4.03 19.57
CA PHE A 59 -5.61 4.23 20.97
C PHE A 59 -4.99 5.54 21.42
N LYS A 60 -5.83 6.45 21.90
CA LYS A 60 -5.40 7.70 22.51
C LYS A 60 -5.58 7.62 24.02
N PHE A 61 -4.50 7.85 24.73
CA PHE A 61 -4.40 7.89 26.19
C PHE A 61 -4.24 9.33 26.65
N VAL A 62 -5.22 9.83 27.39
CA VAL A 62 -5.14 11.13 28.06
C VAL A 62 -4.43 10.91 29.39
N LEU A 63 -3.20 11.40 29.53
CA LEU A 63 -2.37 11.15 30.71
C LEU A 63 -2.76 12.05 31.91
N ASN A 64 -3.52 13.11 31.66
CA ASN A 64 -3.93 14.08 32.68
C ASN A 64 -4.83 13.50 33.76
N LYS A 65 -4.40 13.63 35.02
CA LYS A 65 -5.22 13.27 36.19
C LYS A 65 -6.39 14.23 36.47
N LYS A 66 -6.24 15.51 36.15
CA LYS A 66 -7.28 16.53 36.31
C LYS A 66 -7.65 17.11 34.94
N PRO A 67 -8.94 17.35 34.64
CA PRO A 67 -9.35 17.98 33.38
C PRO A 67 -8.74 19.38 33.20
N ASP A 68 -8.60 20.11 34.31
CA ASP A 68 -8.10 21.49 34.38
C ASP A 68 -6.60 21.57 34.68
N ALA A 69 -5.86 20.50 34.40
CA ALA A 69 -4.41 20.53 34.52
C ALA A 69 -3.83 21.54 33.52
N ARG A 70 -2.96 22.45 34.02
CA ARG A 70 -2.27 23.45 33.21
C ARG A 70 -1.59 22.85 31.97
N PHE A 71 -0.91 21.73 32.13
CA PHE A 71 -0.30 21.01 31.01
C PHE A 71 -1.19 19.85 30.60
N ARG A 72 -1.56 19.74 29.32
CA ARG A 72 -2.34 18.62 28.77
C ARG A 72 -1.43 17.70 27.96
N HIS A 73 -1.46 16.42 28.27
CA HIS A 73 -0.58 15.38 27.74
C HIS A 73 -1.41 14.23 27.18
N ASP A 74 -1.22 13.96 25.90
CA ASP A 74 -1.88 12.86 25.20
C ASP A 74 -0.84 11.96 24.55
N LEU A 75 -0.99 10.65 24.72
CA LEU A 75 -0.20 9.64 24.02
C LEU A 75 -1.12 8.90 23.05
N THR A 76 -0.81 8.91 21.76
CA THR A 76 -1.57 8.19 20.73
C THR A 76 -0.72 7.09 20.15
N PHE A 77 -1.17 5.85 20.31
CA PHE A 77 -0.59 4.68 19.68
C PHE A 77 -1.50 4.25 18.52
N SER A 78 -0.95 4.17 17.32
CA SER A 78 -1.68 3.81 16.11
C SER A 78 -0.99 2.65 15.41
N ILE A 79 -1.79 1.72 14.90
CA ILE A 79 -1.33 0.66 14.03
C ILE A 79 -2.06 0.82 12.71
N TYR A 80 -1.27 1.07 11.66
CA TYR A 80 -1.78 1.14 10.31
C TYR A 80 -1.66 -0.22 9.62
N ASN A 81 -2.70 -0.58 8.86
CA ASN A 81 -2.85 -1.86 8.17
C ASN A 81 -2.70 -3.07 9.11
N LEU A 82 -3.52 -3.11 10.18
CA LEU A 82 -3.51 -4.15 11.21
C LEU A 82 -3.63 -5.57 10.63
N LEU A 83 -4.32 -5.75 9.50
CA LEU A 83 -4.47 -7.06 8.84
C LEU A 83 -3.21 -7.54 8.11
N GLY A 84 -2.18 -6.71 7.96
CA GLY A 84 -0.98 -7.08 7.22
C GLY A 84 -1.23 -7.40 5.74
N HIS A 85 -2.35 -6.94 5.18
CA HIS A 85 -2.70 -7.30 3.81
C HIS A 85 -1.75 -6.62 2.83
N LYS A 86 -1.17 -7.40 1.91
CA LYS A 86 -0.33 -6.89 0.81
C LYS A 86 -1.20 -6.19 -0.22
N ASN A 87 -1.34 -4.88 -0.06
CA ASN A 87 -2.08 -4.05 -0.99
C ASN A 87 -1.17 -3.66 -2.17
N ILE A 88 -1.51 -4.13 -3.37
CA ILE A 88 -0.81 -3.78 -4.63
C ILE A 88 -1.27 -2.39 -5.07
N VAL A 89 -0.32 -1.48 -5.29
CA VAL A 89 -0.62 -0.11 -5.75
C VAL A 89 -0.35 0.05 -7.24
N ALA A 90 0.63 -0.67 -7.77
CA ALA A 90 0.98 -0.64 -9.18
C ALA A 90 1.48 -2.00 -9.66
N VAL A 91 1.13 -2.33 -10.89
CA VAL A 91 1.71 -3.44 -11.66
C VAL A 91 2.43 -2.79 -12.83
N ASN A 92 3.74 -3.01 -12.90
CA ASN A 92 4.57 -2.52 -13.99
C ASN A 92 5.04 -3.70 -14.82
N PHE A 93 4.85 -3.63 -16.14
CA PHE A 93 5.42 -4.59 -17.07
C PHE A 93 6.81 -4.08 -17.46
N ASN A 94 7.83 -4.56 -16.75
CA ASN A 94 9.20 -4.15 -16.99
C ASN A 94 9.88 -5.13 -17.95
N HIS A 95 10.83 -4.62 -18.73
CA HIS A 95 11.76 -5.46 -19.48
C HIS A 95 12.63 -6.28 -18.50
N SER A 96 12.84 -7.55 -18.83
CA SER A 96 13.60 -8.60 -18.13
C SER A 96 14.34 -8.19 -16.84
N LEU A 97 13.95 -8.80 -15.72
CA LEU A 97 14.71 -8.79 -14.47
C LEU A 97 15.88 -9.79 -14.57
N ASN A 98 17.04 -9.48 -13.97
CA ASN A 98 18.11 -10.46 -13.75
C ASN A 98 17.68 -11.45 -12.66
N ASP A 99 18.26 -12.64 -12.60
CA ASP A 99 18.12 -13.65 -11.52
C ASP A 99 18.14 -13.08 -10.09
N LYS A 100 18.75 -11.90 -9.88
CA LYS A 100 18.80 -11.16 -8.60
C LYS A 100 17.64 -10.16 -8.36
N GLY A 101 16.64 -10.10 -9.23
CA GLY A 101 15.46 -9.24 -9.08
C GLY A 101 15.66 -7.75 -9.41
N ASN A 102 16.81 -7.39 -9.98
CA ASN A 102 17.11 -6.01 -10.40
C ASN A 102 16.67 -5.75 -11.85
N PRO A 103 16.17 -4.54 -12.17
CA PRO A 103 15.87 -4.16 -13.55
C PRO A 103 17.15 -4.15 -14.39
N VAL A 104 17.18 -4.96 -15.45
CA VAL A 104 18.31 -4.97 -16.38
C VAL A 104 18.07 -3.89 -17.41
N ILE A 105 18.81 -2.79 -17.32
CA ILE A 105 18.92 -1.85 -18.43
C ILE A 105 19.84 -2.52 -19.46
N LYS A 106 19.27 -3.30 -20.38
CA LYS A 106 20.06 -3.89 -21.47
C LYS A 106 20.54 -2.74 -22.37
N ALA A 107 21.84 -2.46 -22.36
CA ALA A 107 22.49 -1.47 -23.24
C ALA A 107 22.32 -1.81 -24.74
N ASN A 108 21.93 -3.06 -25.06
CA ASN A 108 21.64 -3.52 -26.40
C ASN A 108 20.13 -3.53 -26.68
N LEU A 109 19.66 -2.58 -27.49
CA LEU A 109 18.25 -2.40 -27.89
C LEU A 109 17.68 -3.53 -28.76
N LEU A 110 18.51 -4.52 -29.14
CA LEU A 110 18.16 -5.66 -29.98
C LEU A 110 18.02 -6.98 -29.21
N ALA A 111 18.32 -7.00 -27.92
CA ALA A 111 18.25 -8.21 -27.12
C ALA A 111 16.78 -8.52 -26.73
N GLU A 112 16.35 -9.77 -26.95
CA GLU A 112 15.02 -10.26 -26.59
C GLU A 112 14.73 -9.96 -25.12
N SER A 113 13.65 -9.21 -24.86
CA SER A 113 13.24 -8.82 -23.51
C SER A 113 12.01 -9.63 -23.13
N GLU A 114 12.16 -10.55 -22.19
CA GLU A 114 10.99 -11.12 -21.52
C GLU A 114 10.34 -10.03 -20.67
N LEU A 115 9.03 -9.85 -20.84
CA LEU A 115 8.28 -8.88 -20.05
C LEU A 115 7.92 -9.54 -18.73
N VAL A 116 8.48 -9.03 -17.62
CA VAL A 116 8.18 -9.53 -16.28
C VAL A 116 7.27 -8.54 -15.57
N ALA A 117 6.12 -9.02 -15.10
CA ALA A 117 5.20 -8.23 -14.30
C ALA A 117 5.77 -8.02 -12.89
N THR A 118 6.12 -6.78 -12.56
CA THR A 118 6.58 -6.37 -11.23
C THR A 118 5.42 -5.75 -10.45
N ARG A 119 5.30 -6.07 -9.16
CA ARG A 119 4.24 -5.54 -8.27
C ARG A 119 4.85 -4.64 -7.20
N ALA A 120 4.35 -3.43 -7.06
CA ALA A 120 4.69 -2.52 -5.96
C ALA A 120 3.64 -2.64 -4.84
N TYR A 121 4.11 -2.75 -3.59
CA TYR A 121 3.27 -2.91 -2.40
C TYR A 121 3.45 -1.72 -1.45
N LEU A 122 2.38 -1.33 -0.76
CA LEU A 122 2.52 -0.51 0.45
C LEU A 122 3.11 -1.33 1.60
N LEU A 123 3.70 -0.64 2.58
CA LEU A 123 4.14 -1.26 3.83
C LEU A 123 2.97 -2.03 4.47
N GLN A 124 3.22 -3.29 4.84
CA GLN A 124 2.20 -4.18 5.37
C GLN A 124 1.76 -3.81 6.78
N PHE A 125 2.66 -3.32 7.61
CA PHE A 125 2.39 -2.99 9.00
C PHE A 125 3.23 -1.78 9.38
N PHE A 126 2.58 -0.74 9.91
CA PHE A 126 3.27 0.48 10.31
C PHE A 126 2.76 0.95 11.67
N PRO A 127 3.47 0.64 12.76
CA PRO A 127 3.14 1.15 14.07
C PRO A 127 3.60 2.60 14.19
N SER A 128 2.86 3.41 14.95
CA SER A 128 3.19 4.80 15.24
C SER A 128 2.87 5.12 16.68
N LEU A 129 3.76 5.88 17.31
CA LEU A 129 3.57 6.42 18.64
C LEU A 129 3.77 7.93 18.57
N THR A 130 2.77 8.68 18.99
CA THR A 130 2.80 10.14 19.00
C THR A 130 2.50 10.65 20.39
N TYR A 131 3.36 11.51 20.89
CA TYR A 131 3.13 12.24 22.14
C TYR A 131 2.81 13.70 21.83
N LYS A 132 1.74 14.22 22.42
CA LYS A 132 1.31 15.61 22.28
C LYS A 132 1.22 16.27 23.64
N MET A 133 1.87 17.42 23.78
CA MET A 133 1.81 18.27 24.96
C MET A 133 1.27 19.64 24.58
N ASN A 134 0.24 20.11 25.27
CA ASN A 134 -0.31 21.45 25.16
C ASN A 134 -0.17 22.18 26.50
N LEU A 135 0.11 23.48 26.45
CA LEU A 135 0.19 24.38 27.60
C LEU A 135 -1.17 24.98 27.95
#